data_AF-A0A7C1L0M1-F1
#
_entry.id   AF-A0A7C1L0M1-F1
#
_cell.length_a   1.000
_cell.length_b   1.000
_cell.length_c   1.000
_cell.angle_alpha   90.00
_cell.angle_beta   90.00
_cell.angle_gamma   90.00
#
_symmetry.space_group_name_H-M   'P 1'
#
loop_
_entity.id
_entity.type
_entity.pdbx_description
1 polymer ?
#
loop_
_entity_poly.entity_id
_entity_poly.type
_entity_poly.pdbx_seq_one_letter_code
_entity_poly.pdbx_strand_id
1 'polypeptide(L)'
;MPRIFQAEKRKGKLKLNCPAYYRAFEESLKEGSQWNIRITRRSKPKTPEQLGYYWAFLFPEIHAELVRIGTTTTIKCERLGIEREIPINEDEAHEIITAFCGNVGEDSEFLRMSEQDRYEDSKFITAVLDMAGMLGMKVDKLKAVKKQFASKEGEEATEGHF
;
A
#
# COMPACT_ATOMS: atom_id res chain seq x y z
N MET A 1 15.39 -7.87 11.44
CA MET A 1 14.37 -8.88 11.82
C MET A 1 14.51 -10.12 10.93
N PRO A 2 14.21 -11.35 11.39
CA PRO A 2 14.31 -12.54 10.53
C PRO A 2 13.20 -12.55 9.46
N ARG A 3 13.59 -12.75 8.20
CA ARG A 3 12.68 -12.95 7.06
C ARG A 3 12.08 -14.35 7.12
N ILE A 4 10.76 -14.49 6.99
CA ILE A 4 10.09 -15.79 6.90
C ILE A 4 9.76 -16.07 5.43
N PHE A 5 10.21 -17.20 4.92
CA PHE A 5 9.98 -17.62 3.55
C PHE A 5 8.85 -18.66 3.56
N GLN A 6 7.77 -18.44 2.83
CA GLN A 6 6.72 -19.45 2.65
C GLN A 6 6.83 -20.02 1.24
N ALA A 7 6.74 -21.34 1.11
CA ALA A 7 6.64 -22.00 -0.18
C ALA A 7 5.33 -22.81 -0.22
N GLU A 8 4.53 -22.63 -1.26
CA GLU A 8 3.31 -23.41 -1.46
C GLU A 8 3.46 -24.38 -2.65
N LYS A 9 3.21 -25.67 -2.40
CA LYS A 9 2.91 -26.65 -3.45
C LYS A 9 1.38 -26.75 -3.58
N ARG A 10 0.87 -27.16 -4.76
CA ARG A 10 -0.55 -27.37 -5.08
C ARG A 10 -1.44 -28.08 -4.02
N LYS A 11 -0.88 -28.71 -2.97
CA LYS A 11 -1.59 -29.23 -1.78
C LYS A 11 -0.77 -29.16 -0.47
N GLY A 12 -0.04 -28.08 -0.19
CA GLY A 12 0.66 -27.93 1.10
C GLY A 12 1.42 -26.63 1.26
N LYS A 13 1.38 -26.05 2.47
CA LYS A 13 2.10 -24.82 2.85
C LYS A 13 3.32 -25.17 3.70
N LEU A 14 4.51 -24.75 3.29
CA LEU A 14 5.73 -24.88 4.08
C LEU A 14 6.18 -23.49 4.56
N LYS A 15 6.24 -23.28 5.88
CA LYS A 15 6.76 -22.05 6.49
C LYS A 15 8.21 -22.25 6.91
N LEU A 16 9.14 -21.52 6.31
CA LEU A 16 10.57 -21.56 6.61
C LEU A 16 10.97 -20.27 7.35
N ASN A 17 11.35 -20.40 8.62
CA ASN A 17 11.65 -19.26 9.49
C ASN A 17 13.15 -18.86 9.50
N CYS A 18 14.00 -19.48 8.67
CA CYS A 18 15.44 -19.22 8.69
C CYS A 18 16.08 -19.35 7.28
N PRO A 19 17.01 -18.43 6.91
CA PRO A 19 17.66 -18.42 5.60
C PRO A 19 18.40 -19.71 5.22
N ALA A 20 18.97 -20.42 6.19
CA ALA A 20 19.67 -21.68 5.95
C ALA A 20 18.69 -22.79 5.46
N TYR A 21 17.48 -22.85 6.02
CA TYR A 21 16.44 -23.77 5.55
C TYR A 21 15.88 -23.37 4.19
N TYR A 22 15.88 -22.07 3.86
CA TYR A 22 15.47 -21.59 2.54
C TYR A 22 16.45 -22.03 1.44
N ARG A 23 17.77 -21.90 1.66
CA ARG A 23 18.78 -22.38 0.70
C ARG A 23 18.72 -23.89 0.51
N ALA A 24 18.67 -24.64 1.61
CA ALA A 24 18.51 -26.10 1.55
C ALA A 24 17.19 -26.52 0.84
N PHE A 25 16.14 -25.72 0.98
CA PHE A 25 14.89 -25.93 0.24
C PHE A 25 15.05 -25.65 -1.25
N GLU A 26 15.65 -24.52 -1.65
CA GLU A 26 15.94 -24.19 -3.06
C GLU A 26 16.80 -25.27 -3.74
N GLU A 27 17.84 -25.75 -3.06
CA GLU A 27 18.71 -26.84 -3.54
C GLU A 27 17.95 -28.17 -3.70
N SER A 28 16.87 -28.39 -2.93
CA SER A 28 16.04 -29.60 -3.00
C SER A 28 14.96 -29.56 -4.09
N LEU A 29 14.79 -28.43 -4.78
CA LEU A 29 13.79 -28.29 -5.83
C LEU A 29 14.22 -29.05 -7.08
N LYS A 30 13.43 -30.07 -7.47
CA LYS A 30 13.66 -30.81 -8.72
C LYS A 30 13.41 -29.92 -9.93
N GLU A 31 14.35 -29.96 -10.88
CA GLU A 31 14.29 -29.29 -12.18
C GLU A 31 12.92 -29.53 -12.86
N GLY A 32 12.26 -28.47 -13.31
CA GLY A 32 10.93 -28.52 -13.93
C GLY A 32 9.73 -28.37 -12.96
N SER A 33 9.95 -28.22 -11.65
CA SER A 33 8.87 -27.97 -10.70
C SER A 33 8.51 -26.48 -10.60
N GLN A 34 7.25 -26.11 -10.83
CA GLN A 34 6.76 -24.75 -10.57
C GLN A 34 6.32 -24.60 -9.10
N TRP A 35 6.84 -23.58 -8.43
CA TRP A 35 6.53 -23.25 -7.05
C TRP A 35 6.16 -21.78 -6.91
N ASN A 36 5.15 -21.50 -6.09
CA ASN A 36 4.84 -20.14 -5.64
C ASN A 36 5.54 -19.93 -4.30
N ILE A 37 6.62 -19.16 -4.31
CA ILE A 37 7.35 -18.76 -3.10
C ILE A 37 6.83 -17.39 -2.67
N ARG A 38 6.23 -17.32 -1.48
CA ARG A 38 5.78 -16.07 -0.85
C ARG A 38 6.69 -15.77 0.34
N ILE A 39 7.56 -14.78 0.20
CA ILE A 39 8.31 -14.26 1.34
C ILE A 39 7.35 -13.43 2.18
N THR A 40 7.13 -13.81 3.43
CA THR A 40 6.32 -13.04 4.39
C THR A 40 7.24 -12.53 5.47
N ARG A 41 7.52 -11.23 5.56
CA ARG A 41 8.04 -10.69 6.82
C ARG A 41 6.96 -10.93 7.90
N ARG A 42 7.36 -11.24 9.13
CA ARG A 42 6.43 -11.36 10.28
C ARG A 42 5.99 -9.94 10.66
N SER A 43 5.19 -9.32 9.80
CA SER A 43 4.81 -7.92 9.91
C SER A 43 3.39 -7.80 10.42
N LYS A 44 3.11 -6.77 11.23
CA LYS A 44 1.76 -6.57 11.77
C LYS A 44 0.87 -6.11 10.61
N PRO A 45 -0.30 -6.72 10.39
CA PRO A 45 -1.19 -6.28 9.32
C PRO A 45 -1.65 -4.84 9.57
N LYS A 46 -1.90 -4.13 8.48
CA LYS A 46 -2.57 -2.83 8.48
C LYS A 46 -3.92 -2.94 9.18
N THR A 47 -4.31 -1.87 9.84
CA THR A 47 -5.61 -1.80 10.52
C THR A 47 -6.71 -1.38 9.52
N PRO A 48 -7.97 -1.81 9.71
CA PRO A 48 -9.10 -1.32 8.92
C PRO A 48 -9.21 0.21 8.94
N GLU A 49 -8.86 0.86 10.05
CA GLU A 49 -8.93 2.31 10.22
C GLU A 49 -7.89 3.03 9.35
N GLN A 50 -6.69 2.48 9.26
CA GLN A 50 -5.65 3.01 8.36
C GLN A 50 -6.07 2.91 6.90
N LEU A 51 -6.54 1.72 6.49
CA LEU A 51 -7.00 1.49 5.13
C LEU A 51 -8.23 2.33 4.80
N GLY A 52 -9.18 2.42 5.73
CA GLY A 52 -10.40 3.21 5.58
C GLY A 52 -10.11 4.70 5.51
N TYR A 53 -9.23 5.22 6.37
CA TYR A 53 -8.84 6.62 6.34
C TYR A 53 -8.12 6.99 5.04
N TYR A 54 -7.26 6.12 4.53
CA TYR A 54 -6.62 6.34 3.24
C TYR A 54 -7.64 6.28 2.09
N TRP A 55 -8.32 5.15 1.91
CA TRP A 55 -9.15 4.89 0.73
C TRP A 55 -10.46 5.68 0.71
N ALA A 56 -11.13 5.81 1.86
CA ALA A 56 -12.44 6.43 1.91
C ALA A 56 -12.38 7.96 2.07
N PHE A 57 -11.22 8.53 2.39
CA PHE A 57 -11.11 9.96 2.69
C PHE A 57 -9.88 10.63 2.06
N LEU A 58 -8.66 10.24 2.43
CA LEU A 58 -7.46 10.95 1.91
C LEU A 58 -7.32 10.83 0.40
N PHE A 59 -7.50 9.64 -0.15
CA PHE A 59 -7.31 9.38 -1.56
C PHE A 59 -8.29 10.17 -2.44
N PRO A 60 -9.62 10.15 -2.20
CA PRO A 60 -10.56 10.97 -2.96
C PRO A 60 -10.28 12.48 -2.90
N GLU A 61 -9.90 13.00 -1.73
CA GLU A 61 -9.59 14.42 -1.55
C GLU A 61 -8.33 14.82 -2.35
N ILE A 62 -7.29 13.99 -2.34
CA ILE A 62 -6.05 14.26 -3.08
C ILE A 62 -6.29 14.10 -4.59
N HIS A 63 -7.05 13.08 -5.01
CA HIS A 63 -7.38 12.91 -6.43
C HIS A 63 -8.18 14.11 -6.96
N ALA A 64 -9.20 14.55 -6.23
CA ALA A 64 -9.97 15.74 -6.57
C ALA A 64 -9.08 16.98 -6.69
N GLU A 65 -8.11 17.14 -5.78
CA GLU A 65 -7.17 18.25 -5.83
C GLU A 65 -6.22 18.17 -7.03
N LEU A 66 -5.67 16.98 -7.33
CA LEU A 66 -4.80 16.77 -8.50
C LEU A 66 -5.54 17.11 -9.81
N VAL A 67 -6.81 16.72 -9.93
CA VAL A 67 -7.66 17.09 -11.06
C VAL A 67 -7.91 18.61 -11.08
N ARG A 68 -8.20 19.22 -9.92
CA ARG A 68 -8.47 20.65 -9.78
C ARG A 68 -7.28 21.52 -10.22
N ILE A 69 -6.05 21.10 -9.93
CA ILE A 69 -4.83 21.82 -10.36
C ILE A 69 -4.44 21.54 -11.81
N GLY A 70 -5.22 20.71 -12.53
CA GLY A 70 -5.02 20.42 -13.94
C GLY A 70 -4.00 19.32 -14.22
N THR A 71 -3.80 18.37 -13.31
CA THR A 71 -2.95 17.20 -13.56
C THR A 71 -3.60 16.31 -14.62
N THR A 72 -2.87 16.04 -15.70
CA THR A 72 -3.36 15.25 -16.84
C THR A 72 -2.44 14.06 -17.15
N THR A 73 -3.00 13.08 -17.86
CA THR A 73 -2.29 11.97 -18.50
C THR A 73 -2.41 12.12 -20.01
N THR A 74 -1.43 11.63 -20.76
CA THR A 74 -1.43 11.69 -22.23
C THR A 74 -1.79 10.33 -22.80
N ILE A 75 -2.91 10.26 -23.53
CA ILE A 75 -3.26 9.08 -24.32
C ILE A 75 -2.71 9.26 -25.73
N LYS A 76 -1.82 8.35 -26.14
CA LYS A 76 -1.31 8.25 -27.51
C LYS A 76 -1.88 7.01 -28.20
N CYS A 77 -2.58 7.22 -29.31
CA CYS A 77 -3.02 6.16 -30.20
C CYS A 77 -2.30 6.29 -31.54
N GLU A 78 -1.15 5.62 -31.67
CA GLU A 78 -0.28 5.70 -32.86
C GLU A 78 -1.02 5.32 -34.15
N ARG A 79 -1.91 4.30 -34.09
CA ARG A 79 -2.67 3.84 -35.27
C ARG A 79 -3.69 4.87 -35.77
N LEU A 80 -4.15 5.76 -34.90
CA LEU A 80 -5.11 6.82 -35.24
C LEU A 80 -4.43 8.20 -35.37
N GLY A 81 -3.14 8.30 -35.06
CA GLY A 81 -2.42 9.57 -35.02
C GLY A 81 -2.97 10.55 -33.97
N ILE A 82 -3.62 10.04 -32.92
CA ILE A 82 -4.26 10.87 -31.89
C ILE A 82 -3.36 10.94 -30.66
N GLU A 83 -3.10 12.16 -30.22
CA GLU A 83 -2.51 12.47 -28.91
C GLU A 83 -3.48 13.42 -28.19
N ARG A 84 -3.91 13.03 -26.99
CA ARG A 84 -4.81 13.85 -26.16
C ARG A 84 -4.38 13.84 -24.71
N GLU A 85 -4.42 15.00 -24.10
CA GLU A 85 -4.34 15.15 -22.65
C GLU A 85 -5.74 15.04 -22.06
N ILE A 86 -5.90 14.17 -21.06
CA ILE A 86 -7.13 14.03 -20.29
C ILE A 86 -6.82 14.12 -18.80
N PRO A 87 -7.76 14.52 -17.95
CA PRO A 87 -7.57 14.45 -16.50
C PRO A 87 -7.20 13.05 -16.05
N ILE A 88 -6.31 12.95 -15.06
CA ILE A 88 -5.92 11.65 -14.50
C ILE A 88 -7.12 10.93 -13.87
N ASN A 89 -7.19 9.62 -14.05
CA ASN A 89 -8.16 8.78 -13.35
C ASN A 89 -7.69 8.39 -11.94
N GLU A 90 -8.52 7.66 -11.21
CA GLU A 90 -8.24 7.22 -9.84
C GLU A 90 -6.99 6.31 -9.76
N ASP A 91 -6.85 5.35 -10.66
CA ASP A 91 -5.70 4.43 -10.67
C ASP A 91 -4.38 5.19 -10.92
N GLU A 92 -4.39 6.12 -11.87
CA GLU A 92 -3.24 7.00 -12.16
C GLU A 92 -2.90 7.90 -10.98
N ALA A 93 -3.91 8.46 -10.31
CA ALA A 93 -3.71 9.23 -9.09
C ALA A 93 -3.10 8.39 -7.98
N HIS A 94 -3.56 7.14 -7.81
CA HIS A 94 -3.01 6.22 -6.80
C HIS A 94 -1.55 5.86 -7.11
N GLU A 95 -1.21 5.64 -8.38
CA GLU A 95 0.17 5.39 -8.81
C GLU A 95 1.06 6.63 -8.58
N ILE A 96 0.58 7.84 -8.87
CA ILE A 96 1.31 9.09 -8.57
C ILE A 96 1.56 9.21 -7.06
N ILE A 97 0.53 9.01 -6.24
CA ILE A 97 0.65 9.07 -4.78
C ILE A 97 1.64 8.02 -4.29
N THR A 98 1.58 6.79 -4.81
CA THR A 98 2.49 5.71 -4.42
C THR A 98 3.91 6.00 -4.87
N ALA A 99 4.13 6.51 -6.08
CA ALA A 99 5.43 6.94 -6.57
C ALA A 99 6.07 8.01 -5.69
N PHE A 100 5.27 8.95 -5.18
CA PHE A 100 5.76 10.05 -4.34
C PHE A 100 5.96 9.61 -2.87
N CYS A 101 5.04 8.82 -2.33
CA CYS A 101 4.95 8.52 -0.90
C CYS A 101 5.46 7.11 -0.52
N GLY A 102 5.86 6.29 -1.50
CA GLY A 102 6.15 4.86 -1.32
C GLY A 102 7.49 4.53 -0.66
N ASN A 103 8.38 5.50 -0.45
CA ASN A 103 9.70 5.30 0.18
C ASN A 103 9.61 5.13 1.71
N VAL A 104 8.91 4.09 2.17
CA VAL A 104 8.57 3.86 3.58
C VAL A 104 9.24 2.65 4.20
N GLY A 105 9.92 1.84 3.38
CA GLY A 105 10.63 0.65 3.80
C GLY A 105 11.86 0.93 4.67
N GLU A 106 12.56 -0.14 5.00
CA GLU A 106 13.88 -0.08 5.64
C GLU A 106 14.84 0.64 4.67
N ASP A 107 15.69 1.53 5.18
CA ASP A 107 16.60 2.36 4.38
C ASP A 107 15.91 3.21 3.28
N SER A 108 14.65 3.58 3.49
CA SER A 108 13.82 4.32 2.52
C SER A 108 13.56 3.56 1.22
N GLU A 109 13.54 2.22 1.27
CA GLU A 109 13.11 1.38 0.16
C GLU A 109 11.69 1.74 -0.29
N PHE A 110 11.49 1.76 -1.61
CA PHE A 110 10.19 1.94 -2.22
C PHE A 110 9.35 0.67 -2.05
N LEU A 111 8.20 0.78 -1.38
CA LEU A 111 7.27 -0.31 -1.15
C LEU A 111 5.89 0.04 -1.72
N ARG A 112 5.30 -0.89 -2.49
CA ARG A 112 3.90 -0.78 -2.87
C ARG A 112 3.02 -0.87 -1.63
N MET A 113 1.87 -0.21 -1.66
CA MET A 113 0.95 -0.25 -0.52
C MET A 113 0.54 -1.69 -0.14
N SER A 114 0.44 -2.63 -1.09
CA SER A 114 0.18 -4.05 -0.80
C SER A 114 1.28 -4.76 -0.01
N GLU A 115 2.52 -4.25 -0.05
CA GLU A 115 3.71 -4.84 0.56
C GLU A 115 3.99 -4.26 1.96
N GLN A 116 3.43 -3.09 2.24
CA GLN A 116 3.59 -2.39 3.50
C GLN A 116 2.94 -3.15 4.67
N ASP A 117 3.53 -3.02 5.85
CA ASP A 117 2.92 -3.40 7.11
C ASP A 117 2.26 -2.22 7.82
N ARG A 118 1.74 -2.44 9.03
CA ARG A 118 1.11 -1.38 9.83
C ARG A 118 1.98 -0.13 10.01
N TYR A 119 3.27 -0.29 10.26
CA TYR A 119 4.18 0.81 10.55
C TYR A 119 4.57 1.55 9.28
N GLU A 120 4.88 0.81 8.22
CA GLU A 120 5.18 1.35 6.90
C GLU A 120 3.97 2.11 6.34
N ASP A 121 2.77 1.59 6.54
CA ASP A 121 1.52 2.25 6.16
C ASP A 121 1.26 3.54 6.96
N SER A 122 1.63 3.58 8.25
CA SER A 122 1.57 4.82 9.03
C SER A 122 2.52 5.89 8.50
N LYS A 123 3.73 5.50 8.04
CA LYS A 123 4.65 6.42 7.37
C LYS A 123 4.09 6.86 6.02
N PHE A 124 3.50 5.95 5.25
CA PHE A 124 2.86 6.25 3.97
C PHE A 124 1.77 7.29 4.14
N ILE A 125 0.82 7.09 5.07
CA ILE A 125 -0.23 8.08 5.39
C ILE A 125 0.35 9.43 5.79
N THR A 126 1.49 9.45 6.49
CA THR A 126 2.17 10.70 6.87
C THR A 126 2.73 11.41 5.63
N ALA A 127 3.43 10.70 4.75
CA ALA A 127 3.94 11.23 3.50
C ALA A 127 2.82 11.74 2.58
N VAL A 128 1.68 11.05 2.55
CA VAL A 128 0.48 11.47 1.82
C VAL A 128 -0.08 12.80 2.37
N LEU A 129 -0.09 12.99 3.69
CA LEU A 129 -0.48 14.26 4.31
C LEU A 129 0.50 15.40 4.01
N ASP A 130 1.80 15.09 3.93
CA ASP A 130 2.82 16.06 3.54
C ASP A 130 2.66 16.47 2.07
N MET A 131 2.39 15.50 1.17
CA MET A 131 2.03 15.75 -0.23
C MET A 131 0.78 16.64 -0.32
N ALA A 132 -0.27 16.37 0.46
CA ALA A 132 -1.45 17.23 0.52
C ALA A 132 -1.09 18.68 0.93
N GLY A 133 -0.13 18.85 1.85
CA GLY A 133 0.41 20.16 2.20
C GLY A 133 1.13 20.84 1.03
N MET A 134 1.93 20.10 0.26
CA MET A 134 2.59 20.60 -0.96
C MET A 134 1.59 21.01 -2.05
N LEU A 135 0.44 20.32 -2.13
CA LEU A 135 -0.66 20.69 -3.01
C LEU A 135 -1.47 21.90 -2.51
N GLY A 136 -1.16 22.45 -1.33
CA GLY A 136 -1.85 23.60 -0.75
C GLY A 136 -3.17 23.25 -0.04
N MET A 137 -3.42 21.98 0.23
CA MET A 137 -4.62 21.52 0.93
C MET A 137 -4.56 21.88 2.42
N LYS A 138 -5.73 21.96 3.07
CA LYS A 138 -5.84 22.24 4.51
C LYS A 138 -5.56 20.98 5.34
N VAL A 139 -4.29 20.66 5.54
CA VAL A 139 -3.82 19.44 6.23
C VAL A 139 -4.45 19.24 7.62
N ASP A 140 -4.69 20.31 8.38
CA ASP A 140 -5.32 20.20 9.71
C ASP A 140 -6.74 19.63 9.64
N LYS A 141 -7.50 19.98 8.59
CA LYS A 141 -8.82 19.38 8.36
C LYS A 141 -8.70 17.89 8.05
N LEU A 142 -7.72 17.52 7.21
CA LEU A 142 -7.50 16.13 6.84
C LEU A 142 -7.10 15.29 8.06
N LYS A 143 -6.23 15.81 8.93
CA LYS A 143 -5.80 15.16 10.18
C LYS A 143 -6.93 15.02 11.21
N ALA A 144 -7.84 15.99 11.30
CA ALA A 144 -8.96 15.94 12.24
C ALA A 144 -9.89 14.74 11.98
N VAL A 145 -10.11 14.40 10.70
CA VAL A 145 -10.94 13.26 10.30
C VAL A 145 -10.30 11.93 10.69
N LYS A 146 -8.97 11.81 10.67
CA LYS A 146 -8.26 10.60 11.13
C LYS A 146 -8.68 10.16 12.53
N LYS A 147 -8.93 11.12 13.43
CA LYS A 147 -9.37 10.85 14.81
C LYS A 147 -10.74 10.17 14.87
N GLN A 148 -11.62 10.44 13.91
CA GLN A 148 -12.97 9.84 13.84
C GLN A 148 -12.92 8.37 13.41
N PHE A 149 -11.92 7.99 12.61
CA PHE A 149 -11.67 6.59 12.28
C PHE A 149 -11.06 5.83 13.45
N ALA A 150 -10.22 6.48 14.27
CA ALA A 150 -9.61 5.87 15.45
C ALA A 150 -10.56 5.69 16.65
N SER A 151 -11.67 6.42 16.72
CA SER A 151 -12.57 6.42 17.89
C SER A 151 -13.70 5.38 17.85
N LYS A 152 -13.92 4.69 16.71
CA LYS A 152 -15.06 3.77 16.56
C LYS A 152 -14.87 2.39 17.23
N GLU A 153 -13.64 1.98 17.57
CA GLU A 153 -13.41 0.75 18.33
C GLU A 153 -13.61 0.91 19.84
N GLY A 154 -13.65 2.14 20.36
CA GLY A 154 -13.84 2.39 21.80
C GLY A 154 -15.24 2.07 22.31
N GLU A 155 -16.23 1.96 21.42
CA GLU A 155 -17.63 1.68 21.76
C GLU A 155 -18.04 0.23 21.45
N GLU A 156 -17.50 -0.42 20.41
CA GLU A 156 -17.86 -1.80 20.06
C GLU A 156 -17.09 -2.87 20.88
N ALA A 157 -15.95 -2.54 21.51
CA ALA A 157 -15.20 -3.50 22.32
C ALA A 157 -15.81 -3.77 23.72
N THR A 158 -16.83 -3.01 24.14
CA THR A 158 -17.49 -3.16 25.46
C THR A 158 -18.80 -3.94 25.45
N GLU A 159 -19.37 -4.29 24.29
CA GLU A 159 -20.66 -5.00 24.21
C GLU A 159 -20.54 -6.49 23.82
N GLY A 160 -19.32 -7.03 23.76
CA GLY A 160 -19.03 -8.42 23.41
C GLY A 160 -18.69 -9.33 24.59
N HIS A 161 -19.32 -9.15 25.75
CA HIS A 161 -19.22 -10.10 26.87
C HIS A 161 -20.60 -10.43 27.41
N PHE A 162 -21.22 -11.49 26.91
CA PHE A 162 -22.05 -12.45 27.67
C PHE A 162 -22.02 -13.82 26.98
#